data_AF-A0A4S2V4F3-F1
#
_entry.id   AF-A0A4S2V4F3-F1
#
_cell.length_a   1.000
_cell.length_b   1.000
_cell.length_c   1.000
_cell.angle_alpha   90.00
_cell.angle_beta   90.00
_cell.angle_gamma   90.00
#
_symmetry.space_group_name_H-M   'P 1'
#
loop_
_entity.id
_entity.type
_entity.pdbx_description
1 polymer ?
#
loop_
_entity_poly.entity_id
_entity_poly.type
_entity_poly.pdbx_seq_one_letter_code
_entity_poly.pdbx_strand_id
1 'polypeptide(L)'
;MASLKDLIRQANDIRRQEDVEIPEWAPGHLFVVTGLPSGDWEQYQNKMSKLIRRDEATSMEMTIRSNKAEIVAKALRDQETDEPVFPDLREGISILSRRSAGIVNGLFNLVQHLSDGDKDYTQKIAAAEKDFGGGQS
;
A
#
# COMPACT_ATOMS: atom_id res chain seq x y z
N MET A 1 -21.65 -18.35 -2.37
CA MET A 1 -21.08 -18.85 -1.09
C MET A 1 -19.68 -19.36 -1.41
N ALA A 2 -18.64 -18.71 -0.89
CA ALA A 2 -17.24 -19.12 -1.12
C ALA A 2 -16.99 -20.48 -0.45
N SER A 3 -16.22 -21.37 -1.09
CA SER A 3 -15.96 -22.69 -0.51
C SER A 3 -15.01 -22.58 0.67
N LEU A 4 -15.06 -23.52 1.62
CA LEU A 4 -14.13 -23.58 2.76
C LEU A 4 -12.66 -23.58 2.31
N LYS A 5 -12.38 -24.08 1.10
CA LYS A 5 -11.06 -24.06 0.46
C LYS A 5 -10.62 -22.66 0.05
N ASP A 6 -11.56 -21.80 -0.36
CA ASP A 6 -11.32 -20.39 -0.67
C ASP A 6 -11.11 -19.58 0.62
N LEU A 7 -11.87 -19.89 1.67
CA LEU A 7 -11.68 -19.32 3.01
C LEU A 7 -10.33 -19.72 3.62
N ILE A 8 -9.87 -20.96 3.44
CA ILE A 8 -8.54 -21.42 3.89
C ILE A 8 -7.41 -20.76 3.08
N ARG A 9 -7.57 -20.56 1.77
CA ARG A 9 -6.63 -19.77 0.96
C ARG A 9 -6.58 -18.29 1.37
N GLN A 10 -7.69 -17.74 1.84
CA GLN A 10 -7.77 -16.37 2.38
C GLN A 10 -7.22 -16.27 3.81
N ALA A 11 -7.33 -17.33 4.61
CA ALA A 11 -6.98 -17.33 6.03
C ALA A 11 -5.50 -17.62 6.33
N ASN A 12 -4.71 -18.12 5.38
CA ASN A 12 -3.38 -18.67 5.69
C ASN A 12 -2.15 -17.78 5.41
N ASP A 13 -2.25 -16.58 4.83
CA ASP A 13 -1.00 -15.87 4.45
C ASP A 13 -1.11 -14.34 4.27
N ILE A 14 -2.06 -13.67 4.94
CA ILE A 14 -1.98 -12.20 5.01
C ILE A 14 -0.86 -11.87 6.00
N ARG A 15 0.35 -11.71 5.47
CA ARG A 15 1.49 -11.24 6.25
C ARG A 15 1.19 -9.83 6.74
N ARG A 16 1.54 -9.54 7.98
CA ARG A 16 1.40 -8.21 8.58
C ARG A 16 2.74 -7.76 9.14
N GLN A 17 2.98 -6.47 9.07
CA GLN A 17 4.07 -5.79 9.73
C GLN A 17 3.47 -4.91 10.83
N GLU A 18 3.83 -5.20 12.06
CA GLU A 18 3.47 -4.42 13.25
C GLU A 18 4.54 -3.35 13.51
N ASP A 19 4.26 -2.45 14.45
CA ASP A 19 5.14 -1.39 14.93
C ASP A 19 5.60 -0.43 13.82
N VAL A 20 4.75 -0.19 12.82
CA VAL A 20 5.04 0.76 11.74
C VAL A 20 4.74 2.16 12.27
N GLU A 21 5.79 2.92 12.60
CA GLU A 21 5.66 4.32 12.94
C GLU A 21 5.69 5.18 11.66
N ILE A 22 4.79 6.16 11.57
CA ILE A 22 4.80 7.19 10.51
C ILE A 22 4.91 8.56 11.21
N PRO A 23 6.13 9.00 11.55
CA PRO A 23 6.33 10.20 12.37
C PRO A 23 5.74 11.47 11.74
N GLU A 24 5.77 11.57 10.41
CA GLU A 24 5.19 12.70 9.67
C GLU A 24 3.66 12.78 9.74
N TRP A 25 3.00 11.70 10.16
CA TRP A 25 1.55 11.64 10.27
C TRP A 25 1.10 11.71 11.73
N ALA A 26 1.59 10.79 12.55
CA ALA A 26 1.21 10.69 13.96
C ALA A 26 2.43 10.22 14.77
N PRO A 27 3.25 11.15 15.28
CA PRO A 27 4.41 10.82 16.11
C PRO A 27 4.00 9.96 17.31
N GLY A 28 4.70 8.85 17.54
CA GLY A 28 4.41 7.94 18.66
C GLY A 28 3.15 7.08 18.51
N HIS A 29 2.49 7.12 17.35
CA HIS A 29 1.38 6.22 17.04
C HIS A 29 1.86 5.08 16.13
N LEU A 30 1.43 3.86 16.45
CA LEU A 30 1.87 2.65 15.76
C LEU A 30 0.75 2.12 14.87
N PHE A 31 1.14 1.77 13.65
CA PHE A 31 0.24 1.20 12.66
C PHE A 31 0.61 -0.26 12.37
N VAL A 32 -0.38 -1.02 11.93
CA VAL A 32 -0.19 -2.33 11.33
C VAL A 32 -0.40 -2.19 9.83
N VAL A 33 0.58 -2.66 9.05
CA VAL A 33 0.47 -2.77 7.61
C VAL A 33 0.26 -4.22 7.24
N THR A 34 -0.83 -4.52 6.53
CA THR A 34 -1.14 -5.88 6.10
C THR A 34 -0.85 -6.07 4.61
N GLY A 35 -0.52 -7.28 4.20
CA GLY A 35 -0.64 -7.69 2.82
C GLY A 35 -2.10 -7.61 2.36
N LEU A 36 -2.31 -7.68 1.05
CA LEU A 36 -3.64 -7.81 0.47
C LEU A 36 -3.99 -9.28 0.25
N PRO A 37 -5.28 -9.65 0.39
CA PRO A 37 -5.75 -10.93 -0.11
C PRO A 37 -5.36 -11.11 -1.58
N SER A 38 -5.00 -12.34 -1.96
CA SER A 38 -4.51 -12.65 -3.32
C SER A 38 -5.41 -12.13 -4.44
N GLY A 39 -6.73 -12.15 -4.25
CA GLY A 39 -7.70 -11.61 -5.22
C GLY A 39 -7.67 -10.08 -5.37
N ASP A 40 -7.36 -9.33 -4.30
CA ASP A 40 -7.27 -7.87 -4.36
C ASP A 40 -5.94 -7.43 -4.96
N TRP A 41 -4.87 -8.14 -4.63
CA TRP A 41 -3.55 -7.91 -5.22
C TRP A 41 -3.54 -8.23 -6.73
N GLU A 42 -4.15 -9.34 -7.14
CA GLU A 42 -4.29 -9.69 -8.55
C GLU A 42 -5.13 -8.66 -9.32
N GLN A 43 -6.22 -8.15 -8.73
CA GLN A 43 -7.01 -7.06 -9.32
C GLN A 43 -6.16 -5.80 -9.54
N TYR A 44 -5.32 -5.43 -8.58
CA TYR A 44 -4.39 -4.32 -8.73
C TYR A 44 -3.41 -4.55 -9.88
N GLN A 45 -2.75 -5.72 -9.93
CA GLN A 45 -1.81 -6.07 -11.00
C GLN A 45 -2.47 -6.04 -12.39
N ASN A 46 -3.69 -6.55 -12.50
CA ASN A 46 -4.49 -6.52 -13.73
C ASN A 46 -4.86 -5.08 -14.14
N LYS A 47 -5.21 -4.22 -13.18
CA LYS A 47 -5.50 -2.79 -13.42
C LYS A 47 -4.25 -2.06 -13.90
N MET A 48 -3.08 -2.31 -13.29
CA MET A 48 -1.80 -1.71 -13.67
C MET A 48 -1.35 -2.14 -15.07
N SER A 49 -1.46 -3.43 -15.38
CA SER A 49 -1.08 -3.98 -16.69
C SER A 49 -1.90 -3.39 -17.84
N LYS A 50 -3.16 -3.01 -17.58
CA LYS A 50 -4.03 -2.34 -18.56
C LYS A 50 -3.68 -0.86 -18.75
N LEU A 51 -3.23 -0.18 -17.70
CA LEU A 51 -2.87 1.24 -17.74
C LEU A 51 -1.57 1.47 -18.50
N ILE A 52 -0.56 0.62 -18.30
CA ILE A 52 0.73 0.71 -19.00
C ILE A 52 0.57 0.59 -20.53
N ARG A 53 -0.51 -0.06 -21.01
CA ARG A 53 -0.80 -0.20 -22.44
C ARG A 53 -1.48 1.03 -23.06
N ARG A 54 -1.92 2.01 -22.27
CA ARG A 54 -2.59 3.24 -22.75
C ARG A 54 -1.64 4.42 -22.61
N ASP A 55 -1.08 4.84 -23.75
CA ASP A 55 0.14 5.62 -23.91
C ASP A 55 -0.03 7.15 -23.71
N GLU A 56 -0.50 7.59 -22.53
CA GLU A 56 -0.56 9.02 -22.16
C GLU A 56 0.18 9.28 -20.84
N ALA A 57 1.44 9.70 -20.92
CA ALA A 57 2.39 9.74 -19.79
C ALA A 57 1.89 10.53 -18.57
N THR A 58 1.29 11.72 -18.75
CA THR A 58 0.93 12.60 -17.62
C THR A 58 -0.33 12.15 -16.88
N SER A 59 -1.34 11.60 -17.58
CA SER A 59 -2.56 11.08 -16.91
C SER A 59 -2.26 9.77 -16.16
N MET A 60 -1.23 9.05 -16.60
CA MET A 60 -0.80 7.78 -16.04
C MET A 60 -0.16 7.95 -14.66
N GLU A 61 0.69 8.96 -14.44
CA GLU A 61 1.33 9.18 -13.14
C GLU A 61 0.33 9.46 -12.02
N MET A 62 -0.64 10.35 -12.26
CA MET A 62 -1.72 10.61 -11.30
C MET A 62 -2.56 9.36 -11.03
N THR A 63 -2.83 8.57 -12.07
CA THR A 63 -3.58 7.33 -11.95
C THR A 63 -2.81 6.29 -11.14
N ILE A 64 -1.51 6.12 -11.39
CA ILE A 64 -0.64 5.21 -10.63
C ILE A 64 -0.59 5.64 -9.16
N ARG A 65 -0.41 6.94 -8.89
CA ARG A 65 -0.39 7.48 -7.52
C ARG A 65 -1.70 7.22 -6.79
N SER A 66 -2.84 7.45 -7.45
CA SER A 66 -4.16 7.19 -6.86
C SER A 66 -4.38 5.71 -6.58
N ASN A 67 -3.89 4.81 -7.45
CA ASN A 67 -4.03 3.37 -7.23
C ASN A 67 -3.11 2.88 -6.11
N LYS A 68 -1.87 3.38 -6.00
CA LYS A 68 -1.00 3.10 -4.85
C LYS A 68 -1.64 3.55 -3.54
N ALA A 69 -2.23 4.76 -3.53
CA ALA A 69 -2.96 5.28 -2.38
C ALA A 69 -4.16 4.38 -2.01
N GLU A 70 -4.90 3.85 -2.98
CA GLU A 70 -5.98 2.89 -2.74
C GLU A 70 -5.48 1.61 -2.04
N ILE A 71 -4.34 1.07 -2.47
CA ILE A 71 -3.74 -0.12 -1.88
C ILE A 71 -3.28 0.13 -0.45
N VAL A 72 -2.59 1.25 -0.22
CA VAL A 72 -2.15 1.64 1.12
C VAL A 72 -3.34 1.88 2.05
N ALA A 73 -4.39 2.54 1.57
CA ALA A 73 -5.59 2.81 2.38
C ALA A 73 -6.28 1.53 2.85
N LYS A 74 -6.32 0.49 2.01
CA LYS A 74 -6.92 -0.82 2.36
C LYS A 74 -6.07 -1.63 3.34
N ALA A 75 -4.76 -1.43 3.30
CA ALA A 75 -3.79 -2.24 4.03
C ALA A 75 -3.38 -1.67 5.39
N LEU A 76 -3.73 -0.42 5.68
CA LEU A 76 -3.31 0.27 6.90
C LEU A 76 -4.36 0.16 8.00
N ARG A 77 -3.93 -0.34 9.16
CA ARG A 77 -4.74 -0.52 10.36
C ARG A 77 -4.09 0.15 11.56
N ASP A 78 -4.93 0.56 12.50
CA ASP A 78 -4.52 1.03 13.81
C ASP A 78 -4.05 -0.17 14.65
N GLN A 79 -2.89 -0.07 15.31
CA GLN A 79 -2.33 -1.21 16.05
C GLN A 79 -3.07 -1.53 17.35
N GLU A 80 -3.68 -0.54 17.99
CA GLU A 80 -4.36 -0.73 19.27
C GLU A 80 -5.74 -1.38 19.07
N THR A 81 -6.42 -1.03 17.99
CA THR A 81 -7.81 -1.41 17.72
C THR A 81 -7.96 -2.44 16.60
N ASP A 82 -6.91 -2.64 15.79
CA ASP A 82 -6.94 -3.42 14.53
C ASP A 82 -7.99 -2.90 13.52
N GLU A 83 -8.52 -1.69 13.72
CA GLU A 83 -9.49 -1.08 12.82
C GLU A 83 -8.80 -0.43 11.61
N PRO A 84 -9.48 -0.35 10.45
CA PRO A 84 -8.95 0.38 9.30
C PRO A 84 -8.71 1.85 9.66
N VAL A 85 -7.50 2.36 9.39
CA VAL A 85 -7.19 3.79 9.60
C VAL A 85 -8.07 4.69 8.74
N PHE A 86 -8.53 4.18 7.60
CA PHE A 86 -9.45 4.86 6.69
C PHE A 86 -10.76 4.06 6.55
N PRO A 87 -11.77 4.35 7.39
CA PRO A 87 -13.09 3.72 7.29
C PRO A 87 -13.78 4.03 5.94
N ASP A 88 -13.58 5.24 5.41
CA ASP A 88 -13.94 5.61 4.04
C ASP A 88 -12.70 5.58 3.15
N LEU A 89 -12.68 4.61 2.22
CA LEU A 89 -11.59 4.46 1.25
C LEU A 89 -11.43 5.67 0.33
N ARG A 90 -12.49 6.36 -0.05
CA ARG A 90 -12.40 7.54 -0.92
C ARG A 90 -11.72 8.69 -0.19
N GLU A 91 -12.07 8.87 1.07
CA GLU A 91 -11.43 9.86 1.92
C GLU A 91 -9.96 9.50 2.16
N GLY A 92 -9.66 8.23 2.46
CA GLY A 92 -8.29 7.75 2.62
C GLY A 92 -7.42 7.95 1.39
N ILE A 93 -7.93 7.65 0.20
CA ILE A 93 -7.22 7.91 -1.07
C ILE A 93 -6.96 9.41 -1.23
N SER A 94 -7.94 10.27 -0.95
CA SER A 94 -7.80 11.72 -1.03
C SER A 94 -6.71 12.22 -0.07
N ILE A 95 -6.72 11.75 1.18
CA ILE A 95 -5.71 12.10 2.19
C ILE A 95 -4.32 11.64 1.73
N LEU A 96 -4.15 10.36 1.38
CA LEU A 96 -2.86 9.79 0.96
C LEU A 96 -2.34 10.42 -0.33
N SER A 97 -3.22 10.76 -1.27
CA SER A 97 -2.82 11.43 -2.52
C SER A 97 -2.22 12.83 -2.30
N ARG A 98 -2.52 13.48 -1.17
CA ARG A 98 -1.96 14.77 -0.76
C ARG A 98 -0.71 14.64 0.10
N ARG A 99 -0.36 13.42 0.57
CA ARG A 99 0.85 13.16 1.34
C ARG A 99 2.08 13.06 0.44
N SER A 100 3.25 13.12 1.09
CA SER A 100 4.55 12.87 0.44
C SER A 100 4.49 11.59 -0.39
N ALA A 101 4.95 11.70 -1.65
CA ALA A 101 5.04 10.55 -2.54
C ALA A 101 5.98 9.48 -1.97
N GLY A 102 7.01 9.88 -1.20
CA GLY A 102 7.90 8.98 -0.48
C GLY A 102 7.15 8.08 0.48
N ILE A 103 6.28 8.65 1.34
CA ILE A 103 5.49 7.87 2.33
C ILE A 103 4.59 6.87 1.62
N VAL A 104 3.81 7.34 0.65
CA VAL A 104 2.87 6.48 -0.06
C VAL A 104 3.60 5.36 -0.80
N ASN A 105 4.75 5.66 -1.41
CA ASN A 105 5.57 4.65 -2.08
C ASN A 105 6.21 3.65 -1.11
N GLY A 106 6.73 4.12 0.04
CA GLY A 106 7.31 3.27 1.07
C GLY A 106 6.29 2.29 1.64
N LEU A 107 5.12 2.78 2.03
CA LEU A 107 4.00 1.96 2.49
C LEU A 107 3.52 1.00 1.41
N PHE A 108 3.38 1.47 0.17
CA PHE A 108 2.99 0.62 -0.95
C PHE A 108 3.98 -0.53 -1.17
N ASN A 109 5.29 -0.25 -1.11
CA ASN A 109 6.32 -1.27 -1.25
C ASN A 109 6.25 -2.32 -0.12
N LEU A 110 5.97 -1.89 1.12
CA LEU A 110 5.74 -2.80 2.24
C LEU A 110 4.51 -3.69 2.00
N VAL A 111 3.38 -3.11 1.58
CA VAL A 111 2.18 -3.89 1.22
C VAL A 111 2.48 -4.88 0.09
N GLN A 112 3.22 -4.45 -0.94
CA GLN A 112 3.64 -5.32 -2.03
C GLN A 112 4.46 -6.52 -1.54
N HIS A 113 5.42 -6.29 -0.65
CA HIS A 113 6.26 -7.34 -0.07
C HIS A 113 5.44 -8.34 0.75
N LEU A 114 4.52 -7.83 1.57
CA LEU A 114 3.63 -8.66 2.39
C LEU A 114 2.61 -9.45 1.54
N SER A 115 2.29 -8.98 0.33
CA SER A 115 1.35 -9.62 -0.60
C SER A 115 2.01 -10.65 -1.54
N ASP A 116 3.21 -11.15 -1.20
CA ASP A 116 4.03 -12.06 -2.02
C ASP A 116 4.44 -11.49 -3.40
N GLY A 117 4.44 -10.16 -3.53
CA GLY A 117 4.74 -9.46 -4.77
C GLY A 117 6.21 -9.16 -5.03
N ASP A 118 7.18 -9.62 -4.23
CA ASP A 118 8.58 -9.28 -4.49
C ASP A 118 9.68 -10.15 -3.84
N LYS A 119 10.65 -10.59 -4.67
CA LYS A 119 11.98 -11.07 -4.24
C LYS A 119 13.00 -9.92 -4.07
N ASP A 120 12.62 -8.68 -4.41
CA ASP A 120 13.55 -7.54 -4.58
C ASP A 120 13.29 -6.36 -3.62
N TYR A 121 12.58 -6.62 -2.51
CA TYR A 121 12.11 -5.60 -1.56
C TYR A 121 13.22 -4.70 -0.99
N THR A 122 14.37 -5.27 -0.65
CA THR A 122 15.48 -4.53 -0.05
C THR A 122 16.04 -3.44 -0.97
N GLN A 123 16.04 -3.66 -2.29
CA GLN A 123 16.51 -2.66 -3.26
C GLN A 123 15.52 -1.49 -3.42
N LYS A 124 14.22 -1.77 -3.28
CA LYS A 124 13.16 -0.75 -3.42
C LYS A 124 13.02 0.14 -2.19
N ILE A 125 13.28 -0.37 -0.99
CA ILE A 125 13.36 0.46 0.23
C ILE A 125 14.49 1.48 0.09
N ALA A 126 15.69 1.05 -0.29
CA ALA A 126 16.84 1.94 -0.41
C ALA A 126 16.58 3.09 -1.42
N ALA A 127 15.82 2.82 -2.49
CA ALA A 127 15.40 3.86 -3.43
C ALA A 127 14.37 4.82 -2.82
N ALA A 128 13.40 4.31 -2.05
CA ALA A 128 12.41 5.13 -1.36
C ALA A 128 13.04 6.01 -0.25
N GLU A 129 13.95 5.45 0.57
CA GLU A 129 14.70 6.19 1.59
C GLU A 129 15.52 7.34 1.00
N LYS A 130 16.08 7.14 -0.19
CA LYS A 130 16.81 8.18 -0.93
C LYS A 130 15.92 9.34 -1.36
N ASP A 131 14.67 9.05 -1.73
CA ASP A 131 13.68 10.08 -2.09
C ASP A 131 13.11 10.81 -0.86
N PHE A 132 13.13 10.19 0.31
CA PHE A 132 12.78 10.83 1.59
C PHE A 132 13.86 11.82 2.08
N GLY A 133 15.14 11.52 1.87
CA GLY A 133 16.25 12.37 2.30
C GLY A 133 16.46 13.66 1.50
N GLY A 134 15.70 13.87 0.42
CA GLY A 134 15.82 15.04 -0.48
C GLY A 134 15.05 16.29 -0.05
N GLY A 135 14.39 16.28 1.10
CA GLY A 135 13.63 17.41 1.64
C GLY A 135 14.50 18.49 2.31
N GLN A 136 15.46 19.08 1.60
CA GLN A 136 16.02 20.38 1.96
C GLN A 136 16.22 21.24 0.71
N SER A 137 15.23 22.08 0.42
CA SER A 137 15.37 23.52 0.13
C SER A 137 13.99 24.14 -0.03
#